data_AF-K2EYM4-F1
#
_entry.id   AF-K2EYM4-F1
#
_cell.length_a   1.000
_cell.length_b   1.000
_cell.length_c   1.000
_cell.angle_alpha   90.00
_cell.angle_beta   90.00
_cell.angle_gamma   90.00
#
_symmetry.space_group_name_H-M   'P 1'
#
loop_
_entity.id
_entity.type
_entity.pdbx_description
1 polymer ?
#
loop_
_entity_poly.entity_id
_entity_poly.type
_entity_poly.pdbx_seq_one_letter_code
_entity_poly.pdbx_strand_id
1 'polypeptide(L)'
;MSEDAVSHQRFEVMERKLYRGIMWPAMLATLITAHFLVDWGDATRHYHEALWFYLKVGLVGLLVIYHLVCGYYRKKLIGNAHYKSHKFWRYFNEMPTLILFAVVILVVVKPTF
;
A
#
# COMPACT_ATOMS: atom_id res chain seq x y z
N MET A 1 11.09 5.16 -21.10
CA MET A 1 11.99 4.81 -19.98
C MET A 1 13.37 5.28 -20.40
N SER A 2 14.16 5.85 -19.50
CA SER A 2 15.52 6.30 -19.80
C SER A 2 16.37 5.10 -20.22
N GLU A 3 16.95 5.11 -21.42
CA GLU A 3 17.78 4.00 -21.93
C GLU A 3 19.22 4.03 -21.38
N ASP A 4 19.59 5.07 -20.65
CA ASP A 4 20.93 5.23 -20.12
C ASP A 4 21.16 4.39 -18.85
N ALA A 5 22.29 3.68 -18.84
CA ALA A 5 22.69 2.80 -17.75
C ALA A 5 22.84 3.53 -16.41
N VAL A 6 23.23 4.82 -16.45
CA VAL A 6 23.41 5.66 -15.25
C VAL A 6 22.06 5.93 -14.57
N SER A 7 21.02 6.30 -15.32
CA SER A 7 19.68 6.49 -14.77
C SER A 7 19.12 5.19 -14.21
N HIS A 8 19.34 4.07 -14.89
CA HIS A 8 18.94 2.75 -14.40
C HIS A 8 19.53 2.43 -13.01
N GLN A 9 20.84 2.58 -12.86
CA GLN A 9 21.52 2.37 -11.57
C GLN A 9 21.00 3.31 -10.48
N ARG A 10 20.73 4.57 -10.82
CA ARG A 10 20.14 5.55 -9.89
C ARG A 10 18.74 5.11 -9.45
N PHE A 11 17.89 4.67 -10.38
CA PHE A 11 16.55 4.18 -10.06
C PHE A 11 16.60 2.97 -9.13
N GLU A 12 17.49 2.00 -9.37
CA GLU A 12 17.60 0.84 -8.50
C GLU A 12 17.97 1.18 -7.04
N VAL A 13 18.86 2.17 -6.87
CA VAL A 13 19.25 2.67 -5.54
C VAL A 13 18.09 3.42 -4.89
N MET A 14 17.42 4.30 -5.63
CA MET A 14 16.26 5.07 -5.13
C MET A 14 15.11 4.14 -4.73
N GLU A 15 14.77 3.15 -5.55
CA GLU A 15 13.73 2.16 -5.26
C GLU A 15 14.08 1.32 -4.03
N ARG A 16 15.35 0.97 -3.84
CA ARG A 16 15.80 0.24 -2.63
C ARG A 16 15.57 1.07 -1.38
N LYS A 17 15.99 2.33 -1.40
CA LYS A 17 15.83 3.27 -0.29
C LYS A 17 14.36 3.53 0.01
N LEU A 18 13.55 3.75 -1.02
CA LEU A 18 12.11 3.96 -0.88
C LEU A 18 11.43 2.73 -0.26
N TYR A 19 11.67 1.55 -0.83
CA TYR A 19 11.01 0.32 -0.38
C TYR A 19 11.41 -0.07 1.04
N ARG A 20 12.72 -0.16 1.32
CA ARG A 20 13.21 -0.63 2.63
C ARG A 20 13.32 0.46 3.68
N GLY A 21 13.65 1.68 3.29
CA GLY A 21 13.87 2.78 4.22
C GLY A 21 12.59 3.51 4.61
N ILE A 22 11.62 3.63 3.71
CA ILE A 22 10.41 4.42 3.96
C ILE A 22 9.18 3.51 4.07
N MET A 23 8.90 2.72 3.04
CA MET A 23 7.63 1.98 2.97
C MET A 23 7.52 0.89 4.04
N TRP A 24 8.58 0.12 4.31
CA TRP A 24 8.57 -0.93 5.34
C TRP A 24 8.34 -0.36 6.76
N PRO A 25 9.13 0.62 7.24
CA PRO A 25 8.90 1.22 8.55
C PRO A 25 7.53 1.90 8.65
N ALA A 26 7.09 2.61 7.61
CA ALA A 26 5.78 3.25 7.60
C ALA A 26 4.63 2.23 7.69
N MET A 27 4.71 1.12 6.94
CA MET A 27 3.73 0.04 7.02
C MET A 27 3.68 -0.56 8.44
N LEU A 28 4.84 -0.87 9.02
CA LEU A 28 4.92 -1.44 10.35
C LEU A 28 4.36 -0.48 11.42
N ALA A 29 4.74 0.79 11.38
CA ALA A 29 4.22 1.81 12.28
C ALA A 29 2.70 1.96 12.15
N THR A 30 2.16 1.90 10.92
CA THR A 30 0.71 1.97 10.67
C THR A 30 -0.02 0.76 11.25
N LEU A 31 0.53 -0.46 11.07
CA LEU A 31 -0.09 -1.68 11.61
C LEU A 31 -0.03 -1.73 13.14
N ILE A 32 1.09 -1.31 13.73
CA ILE A 32 1.25 -1.24 15.18
C ILE A 32 0.26 -0.23 15.78
N THR A 33 0.19 0.98 15.24
CA THR A 33 -0.73 2.00 15.74
C THR A 33 -2.19 1.60 15.52
N ALA A 34 -2.52 0.93 14.40
CA ALA A 34 -3.84 0.37 14.19
C ALA A 34 -4.21 -0.69 15.23
N HIS A 35 -3.28 -1.60 15.56
CA HIS A 35 -3.49 -2.62 16.58
C HIS A 35 -3.70 -2.01 17.97
N PHE A 36 -2.82 -1.08 18.39
CA PHE A 36 -2.98 -0.36 19.65
C PHE A 36 -4.31 0.39 19.74
N LEU A 37 -4.79 0.98 18.64
CA LEU A 37 -6.05 1.71 18.62
C LEU A 37 -7.28 0.80 18.80
N VAL A 38 -7.19 -0.45 18.35
CA VAL A 38 -8.23 -1.47 18.56
C VAL A 38 -8.19 -2.00 20.00
N ASP A 39 -6.99 -2.20 20.55
CA ASP A 39 -6.82 -2.83 21.86
C ASP A 39 -7.00 -1.86 23.05
N TRP A 40 -6.69 -0.56 22.88
CA TRP A 40 -6.68 0.41 23.99
C TRP A 40 -8.06 1.02 24.30
N GLY A 41 -9.03 0.96 23.38
CA GLY A 41 -10.32 1.64 23.54
C GLY A 41 -11.48 0.75 23.97
N ASP A 42 -12.49 1.34 24.63
CA ASP A 42 -13.86 0.78 24.84
C ASP A 42 -14.62 0.57 23.50
N ALA A 43 -13.93 0.82 22.38
CA ALA A 43 -14.43 0.74 21.02
C ALA A 43 -14.47 -0.69 20.48
N THR A 44 -13.93 -1.68 21.20
CA THR A 44 -14.00 -3.11 20.86
C THR A 44 -15.45 -3.53 20.63
N ARG A 45 -16.41 -3.13 21.48
CA ARG A 45 -17.84 -3.46 21.24
C ARG A 45 -18.42 -2.78 20.00
N HIS A 46 -18.06 -1.52 19.74
CA HIS A 46 -18.62 -0.75 18.61
C HIS A 46 -17.96 -1.09 17.25
N TYR A 47 -16.69 -1.51 17.24
CA TYR A 47 -15.98 -1.91 16.02
C TYR A 47 -16.27 -3.36 15.61
N HIS A 48 -16.42 -4.28 16.57
CA HIS A 48 -16.69 -5.68 16.26
C HIS A 48 -18.10 -5.93 15.70
N GLU A 49 -19.06 -5.06 16.01
CA GLU A 49 -20.43 -5.14 15.47
C GLU A 49 -20.57 -4.41 14.12
N ALA A 50 -19.59 -3.59 13.73
CA ALA A 50 -19.73 -2.71 12.57
C ALA A 50 -19.06 -3.25 11.30
N LEU A 51 -19.87 -3.60 10.30
CA LEU A 51 -19.42 -4.12 9.00
C LEU A 51 -18.35 -3.22 8.33
N TRP A 52 -18.49 -1.90 8.47
CA TRP A 52 -17.55 -0.93 7.89
C TRP A 52 -16.12 -1.10 8.40
N PHE A 53 -15.93 -1.58 9.63
CA PHE A 53 -14.60 -1.83 10.20
C PHE A 53 -13.91 -3.00 9.50
N TYR A 54 -14.62 -4.12 9.31
CA TYR A 54 -14.09 -5.28 8.57
C TYR A 54 -13.76 -4.94 7.11
N LEU A 55 -14.62 -4.14 6.45
CA LEU A 55 -14.35 -3.65 5.10
C LEU A 55 -13.08 -2.78 5.06
N LYS A 56 -12.89 -1.90 6.05
CA LYS A 56 -11.70 -1.06 6.15
C LYS A 56 -10.44 -1.89 6.35
N VAL A 57 -10.48 -2.88 7.24
CA VAL A 57 -9.36 -3.80 7.48
C VAL A 57 -9.05 -4.60 6.20
N GLY A 58 -10.06 -5.04 5.46
CA GLY A 58 -9.88 -5.68 4.15
C GLY A 58 -9.14 -4.80 3.14
N LEU A 59 -9.51 -3.51 3.03
CA LEU A 59 -8.82 -2.54 2.17
C LEU A 59 -7.36 -2.30 2.60
N VAL A 60 -7.09 -2.24 3.91
CA VAL A 60 -5.72 -2.18 4.44
C VAL A 60 -4.95 -3.44 4.08
N GLY A 61 -5.56 -4.62 4.18
CA GLY A 61 -4.97 -5.89 3.73
C GLY A 61 -4.59 -5.88 2.26
N LEU A 62 -5.45 -5.32 1.39
CA LEU A 62 -5.13 -5.12 -0.03
C LEU A 62 -3.92 -4.18 -0.23
N LEU A 63 -3.77 -3.12 0.58
CA LEU A 63 -2.59 -2.26 0.54
C LEU A 63 -1.31 -2.98 0.98
N VAL A 64 -1.40 -3.88 1.96
CA VAL A 64 -0.26 -4.72 2.37
C VAL A 64 0.13 -5.66 1.22
N ILE A 65 -0.84 -6.30 0.56
CA ILE A 65 -0.57 -7.13 -0.63
C ILE A 65 0.07 -6.28 -1.73
N TYR A 66 -0.45 -5.09 -1.98
CA TYR A 66 0.13 -4.14 -2.95
C TYR A 66 1.59 -3.82 -2.61
N HIS A 67 1.90 -3.54 -1.34
CA HIS A 67 3.27 -3.31 -0.89
C HIS A 67 4.18 -4.51 -1.19
N LEU A 68 3.75 -5.74 -0.91
CA LEU A 68 4.53 -6.95 -1.22
C LEU A 68 4.75 -7.13 -2.73
N VAL A 69 3.71 -6.84 -3.53
CA VAL A 69 3.78 -6.87 -5.00
C VAL A 69 4.75 -5.82 -5.55
N CYS A 70 4.83 -4.62 -4.95
CA CYS A 70 5.86 -3.64 -5.28
C CYS A 70 7.27 -4.21 -5.06
N GLY A 71 7.48 -4.97 -3.98
CA GLY A 71 8.74 -5.67 -3.74
C GLY A 71 9.09 -6.72 -4.81
N TYR A 72 8.08 -7.45 -5.29
CA TYR A 72 8.22 -8.39 -6.40
C TYR A 72 8.61 -7.68 -7.70
N TYR A 73 7.88 -6.62 -8.06
CA TYR A 73 8.13 -5.87 -9.29
C TYR A 73 9.49 -5.17 -9.28
N ARG A 74 9.91 -4.62 -8.14
CA ARG A 74 11.26 -4.08 -7.96
C ARG A 74 12.35 -5.12 -8.32
N LYS A 75 12.20 -6.37 -7.85
CA LYS A 75 13.17 -7.45 -8.18
C LYS A 75 13.15 -7.81 -9.67
N LYS A 76 11.96 -7.79 -10.30
CA LYS A 76 11.81 -8.08 -11.73
C LYS A 76 12.39 -6.97 -12.62
N LEU A 77 12.23 -5.71 -12.23
CA LEU A 77 12.77 -4.54 -12.95
C LEU A 77 14.29 -4.51 -12.96
N ILE A 78 14.95 -4.93 -11.88
CA ILE A 78 16.42 -5.07 -11.82
C ILE A 78 16.91 -6.11 -12.84
N GLY A 79 16.19 -7.23 -13.00
CA GLY A 79 16.57 -8.28 -13.95
C GLY A 79 16.13 -8.01 -15.39
N ASN A 80 15.10 -7.19 -15.59
CA ASN A 80 14.58 -6.82 -16.91
C ASN A 80 13.89 -5.44 -16.84
N ALA A 81 14.60 -4.43 -17.32
CA ALA A 81 14.12 -3.05 -17.43
C ALA A 81 12.80 -2.90 -18.22
N HIS A 82 12.53 -3.77 -19.19
CA HIS A 82 11.36 -3.70 -20.07
C HIS A 82 10.26 -4.69 -19.69
N TYR A 83 10.22 -5.18 -18.45
CA TYR A 83 9.32 -6.24 -18.01
C TYR A 83 7.82 -5.97 -18.29
N LYS A 84 7.37 -4.71 -18.24
CA LYS A 84 5.99 -4.30 -18.54
C LYS A 84 5.93 -2.96 -19.26
N SER A 85 4.83 -2.76 -20.02
CA SER A 85 4.53 -1.51 -20.72
C SER A 85 4.31 -0.35 -19.74
N HIS A 86 4.65 0.87 -20.18
CA HIS A 86 4.38 2.12 -19.45
C HIS A 86 2.92 2.26 -19.00
N LYS A 87 1.95 1.82 -19.82
CA LYS A 87 0.52 1.87 -19.45
C LYS A 87 0.23 1.06 -18.19
N PHE A 88 0.85 -0.12 -18.05
CA PHE A 88 0.68 -0.96 -16.87
C PHE A 88 1.18 -0.27 -15.60
N TRP A 89 2.38 0.33 -15.65
CA TRP A 89 2.96 1.03 -14.50
C TRP A 89 2.15 2.23 -14.06
N ARG A 90 1.51 2.94 -15.01
CA ARG A 90 0.62 4.05 -14.69
C ARG A 90 -0.61 3.58 -13.91
N TYR A 91 -1.33 2.58 -14.44
CA TYR A 91 -2.49 2.03 -13.75
C TYR A 91 -2.12 1.41 -12.40
N PHE A 92 -0.99 0.70 -12.33
CA PHE A 92 -0.51 0.11 -11.08
C PHE A 92 -0.26 1.19 -10.02
N ASN A 93 0.30 2.34 -10.40
CA ASN A 93 0.57 3.43 -9.47
C ASN A 93 -0.69 4.23 -9.08
N GLU A 94 -1.77 4.13 -9.83
CA GLU A 94 -3.08 4.73 -9.52
C GLU A 94 -3.92 3.85 -8.57
N MET A 95 -3.61 2.54 -8.45
CA MET A 95 -4.32 1.61 -7.56
C MET A 95 -4.38 2.06 -6.09
N PRO A 96 -3.27 2.53 -5.46
CA PRO A 96 -3.33 3.02 -4.07
C PRO A 96 -4.25 4.22 -3.90
N THR A 97 -4.34 5.09 -4.91
CA THR A 97 -5.22 6.27 -4.88
C THR A 97 -6.69 5.86 -4.92
N LEU A 98 -7.04 4.84 -5.71
CA LEU A 98 -8.40 4.29 -5.70
C LEU A 98 -8.78 3.70 -4.34
N ILE A 99 -7.85 2.97 -3.71
CA ILE A 99 -8.06 2.43 -2.36
C ILE A 99 -8.21 3.57 -1.35
N LEU A 100 -7.43 4.64 -1.46
CA LEU A 100 -7.56 5.82 -0.59
C LEU A 100 -8.97 6.42 -0.67
N PHE A 101 -9.51 6.63 -1.88
CA PHE A 101 -10.87 7.12 -2.05
C PHE A 101 -11.91 6.19 -1.42
N ALA A 102 -11.79 4.88 -1.65
CA ALA A 102 -12.68 3.89 -1.05
C ALA A 102 -12.64 3.93 0.49
N VAL A 103 -11.45 4.01 1.09
CA VAL A 103 -11.28 4.11 2.54
C VAL A 103 -11.88 5.40 3.09
N VAL A 104 -11.66 6.54 2.42
CA VAL A 104 -12.22 7.84 2.85
C VAL A 104 -13.74 7.80 2.81
N ILE A 105 -14.34 7.35 1.71
CA ILE A 105 -15.80 7.22 1.59
C ILE A 105 -16.34 6.31 2.68
N LEU A 106 -15.70 5.17 2.91
CA LEU A 106 -16.11 4.21 3.94
C LEU A 106 -16.09 4.81 5.36
N VAL A 107 -15.07 5.60 5.68
CA VAL A 107 -14.91 6.25 7.00
C VAL A 107 -15.84 7.45 7.18
N VAL A 108 -16.22 8.14 6.11
CA VAL A 108 -17.14 9.28 6.15
C VAL A 108 -18.58 8.82 6.21
N VAL A 109 -18.97 7.89 5.32
CA VAL A 109 -20.35 7.41 5.22
C VAL A 109 -20.70 6.50 6.41
N LYS A 110 -19.72 5.74 6.94
CA LYS A 110 -19.90 4.77 8.03
C LYS A 110 -21.21 3.99 7.88
N PRO A 111 -21.38 3.21 6.80
CA PRO A 111 -22.65 2.58 6.51
C PRO A 111 -23.08 1.70 7.70
N THR A 112 -24.16 2.14 8.36
CA THR A 112 -24.89 1.39 9.38
C THR A 112 -25.96 0.59 8.65
N PHE A 113 -25.64 -0.64 8.25
CA PHE A 113 -26.66 -1.62 7.88
C PHE A 113 -27.21 -2.27 9.15
#